data_AF-A0A6C0LBT8-F1
#
_entry.id   AF-A0A6C0LBT8-F1
#
_cell.length_a   1.000
_cell.length_b   1.000
_cell.length_c   1.000
_cell.angle_alpha   90.00
_cell.angle_beta   90.00
_cell.angle_gamma   90.00
#
_symmetry.space_group_name_H-M   'P 1'
#
loop_
_entity.id
_entity.type
_entity.pdbx_description
1 polymer ?
#
loop_
_entity_poly.entity_id
_entity_poly.type
_entity_poly.pdbx_seq_one_letter_code
_entity_poly.pdbx_strand_id
1 'polypeptide(L)' 'MLPYISEFIATLLLIAAIAFAKSPVLVVAAFAVAITIGSDLNPAVTLYKYINGKVSKYGALYFIGAQLLAGLCVGLFSKF' A
#
# COMPACT_ATOMS: atom_id res chain seq x y z
N MET A 1 0.24 -15.21 -4.85
CA MET A 1 1.05 -14.00 -5.10
C MET A 1 2.05 -13.84 -3.97
N LEU A 2 3.28 -13.43 -4.23
CA LEU A 2 4.23 -13.14 -3.16
C LEU A 2 3.69 -12.00 -2.29
N PRO A 3 3.65 -12.11 -0.94
CA PRO A 3 2.93 -11.17 -0.08
C PRO A 3 3.31 -9.69 -0.24
N TYR A 4 4.56 -9.40 -0.60
CA TYR A 4 5.05 -8.04 -0.86
C TYR A 4 4.65 -7.49 -2.24
N ILE A 5 4.37 -8.35 -3.23
CA ILE A 5 3.82 -7.91 -4.53
C ILE A 5 2.37 -7.44 -4.33
N SER A 6 1.60 -8.12 -3.49
CA SER A 6 0.26 -7.67 -3.08
C SER A 6 0.28 -6.30 -2.42
N GLU A 7 1.21 -6.07 -1.48
CA GLU A 7 1.39 -4.76 -0.85
C GLU A 7 1.67 -3.68 -1.89
N PHE A 8 2.60 -3.92 -2.82
CA PHE A 8 2.94 -2.95 -3.85
C PHE A 8 1.74 -2.62 -4.74
N ILE A 9 1.07 -3.63 -5.33
CA ILE A 9 -0.05 -3.41 -6.27
C ILE A 9 -1.22 -2.70 -5.58
N ALA A 10 -1.55 -3.12 -4.36
CA ALA A 10 -2.70 -2.58 -3.66
C ALA A 10 -2.45 -1.15 -3.15
N THR A 11 -1.25 -0.86 -2.62
CA THR A 11 -0.86 0.51 -2.25
C THR A 11 -0.75 1.39 -3.50
N LEU A 12 -0.26 0.88 -4.62
CA LEU A 12 -0.19 1.60 -5.89
C LEU A 12 -1.58 2.03 -6.36
N LEU A 13 -2.54 1.10 -6.37
CA LEU A 13 -3.95 1.38 -6.72
C LEU A 13 -4.54 2.48 -5.85
N LEU A 14 -4.37 2.37 -4.53
CA LEU A 14 -4.92 3.33 -3.57
C LEU A 14 -4.33 4.73 -3.78
N ILE A 15 -2.99 4.84 -3.84
CA ILE A 15 -2.32 6.14 -3.99
C ILE A 15 -2.59 6.74 -5.37
N ALA A 16 -2.67 5.93 -6.43
CA ALA A 16 -3.05 6.39 -7.76
C ALA A 16 -4.49 6.94 -7.78
N ALA A 17 -5.43 6.28 -7.12
CA ALA A 17 -6.80 6.78 -7.00
C ALA A 17 -6.84 8.13 -6.25
N ILE A 18 -6.08 8.26 -5.16
CA ILE A 18 -5.94 9.53 -4.42
C ILE A 18 -5.38 10.63 -5.32
N ALA A 19 -4.32 10.34 -6.07
CA ALA A 19 -3.62 11.32 -6.90
C ALA A 19 -4.43 11.76 -8.13
N PHE A 20 -5.16 10.86 -8.78
CA PHE A 20 -5.71 11.10 -10.12
C PHE A 20 -7.24 11.12 -10.21
N ALA A 21 -7.96 10.42 -9.33
CA ALA A 21 -9.41 10.22 -9.51
C ALA A 21 -10.25 11.46 -9.21
N LYS A 22 -9.74 12.40 -8.40
CA LYS A 22 -10.40 13.66 -7.99
C LYS A 22 -11.83 13.49 -7.44
N SER A 23 -12.20 12.28 -7.02
CA SER A 23 -13.52 11.92 -6.51
C SER A 23 -13.37 11.06 -5.25
N PRO A 24 -13.89 11.51 -4.09
CA PRO A 24 -13.83 10.73 -2.86
C PRO A 24 -14.45 9.33 -2.99
N VAL A 25 -15.51 9.19 -3.79
CA VAL A 25 -16.18 7.89 -4.02
C VAL A 25 -15.24 6.90 -4.70
N LEU A 26 -14.46 7.35 -5.69
CA LEU A 26 -13.50 6.49 -6.39
C LEU A 26 -12.32 6.10 -5.50
N VAL A 27 -11.88 7.00 -4.59
CA VAL A 27 -10.85 6.68 -3.60
C VAL A 27 -11.34 5.61 -2.62
N VAL A 28 -12.58 5.72 -2.13
CA VAL A 28 -13.18 4.72 -1.24
C VAL A 28 -13.33 3.37 -1.95
N ALA A 29 -13.79 3.37 -3.21
CA ALA A 29 -13.88 2.15 -4.01
C ALA A 29 -12.50 1.50 -4.23
N ALA A 30 -11.47 2.29 -4.56
CA ALA A 30 -10.11 1.81 -4.70
C ALA A 30 -9.56 1.25 -3.39
N PHE A 31 -9.88 1.88 -2.25
CA PHE A 31 -9.49 1.36 -0.94
C PHE A 31 -10.15 0.02 -0.64
N ALA A 32 -11.45 -0.12 -0.91
CA ALA A 32 -12.17 -1.38 -0.75
C ALA A 32 -11.58 -2.51 -1.60
N VAL A 33 -11.13 -2.22 -2.82
CA VAL A 33 -10.42 -3.20 -3.66
C VAL A 33 -9.03 -3.47 -3.11
N ALA A 34 -8.27 -2.45 -2.74
CA ALA A 34 -6.91 -2.59 -2.24
C ALA A 34 -6.83 -3.50 -1.00
N ILE A 35 -7.77 -3.40 -0.06
CA ILE A 35 -7.79 -4.29 1.13
C ILE A 35 -8.07 -5.76 0.81
N THR A 36 -8.62 -6.08 -0.36
CA THR A 36 -8.79 -7.47 -0.81
C THR A 36 -7.52 -8.03 -1.45
N ILE A 37 -6.62 -7.16 -1.90
CA ILE A 37 -5.39 -7.53 -2.61
C ILE A 37 -4.19 -7.48 -1.64
N GLY A 38 -4.03 -6.39 -0.91
CA GLY A 38 -2.93 -6.12 0.03
C GLY A 38 -3.35 -6.31 1.49
N SER A 39 -2.37 -6.52 2.36
CA SER A 39 -2.59 -6.96 3.75
C SER A 39 -2.46 -5.85 4.79
N ASP A 40 -1.68 -4.81 4.50
CA ASP A 40 -1.38 -3.70 5.41
C ASP A 40 -1.65 -2.35 4.77
N LEU A 41 -1.25 -2.17 3.50
CA LEU A 41 -1.38 -0.95 2.70
C LEU A 41 -0.72 0.31 3.31
N ASN A 42 -0.10 0.18 4.48
CA ASN A 42 0.31 1.28 5.33
C ASN A 42 1.48 0.83 6.22
N PRO A 43 2.62 1.54 6.20
CA PRO A 43 3.79 1.21 7.02
C PRO A 43 3.53 1.17 8.53
N ALA A 44 2.61 1.99 9.04
CA ALA A 44 2.25 1.99 10.45
C ALA A 44 1.51 0.71 10.87
N VAL A 45 0.69 0.14 9.98
CA VAL A 45 0.00 -1.14 10.21
C VAL A 45 1.00 -2.29 10.20
N THR A 46 1.92 -2.29 9.23
CA THR A 46 3.03 -3.26 9.19
C THR A 46 3.89 -3.18 10.45
N LEU A 47 4.24 -1.97 10.90
CA LEU A 47 5.01 -1.75 12.12
C LEU A 47 4.28 -2.27 13.36
N TYR A 48 2.97 -2.01 13.47
CA TYR A 48 2.13 -2.58 14.52
C TYR A 48 2.17 -4.12 14.50
N LYS A 49 2.05 -4.75 13.32
CA LYS A 49 2.16 -6.21 13.19
C LYS A 49 3.53 -6.72 13.61
N TYR A 50 4.61 -6.00 13.29
CA TYR A 50 5.98 -6.37 13.67
C TYR A 50 6.18 -6.34 15.19
N ILE A 51 5.77 -5.25 15.85
CA ILE A 51 5.90 -5.10 17.31
C ILE A 51 5.13 -6.21 18.04
N ASN A 52 4.00 -6.68 17.48
CA ASN A 52 3.21 -7.77 18.04
C ASN A 52 3.67 -9.17 17.59
N GLY A 53 4.81 -9.31 16.90
CA GLY A 53 5.33 -10.59 16.44
C GLY A 53 4.50 -11.27 15.34
N LYS A 54 3.57 -10.55 14.69
CA LYS A 54 2.71 -11.06 13.61
C LYS A 54 3.42 -11.08 12.25
N VAL A 55 4.55 -10.39 12.12
CA VAL A 55 5.42 -10.43 10.94
C VAL A 55 6.88 -10.43 11.37
N SER A 56 7.73 -11.13 10.63
CA SER A 56 9.17 -11.13 10.88
C SER A 56 9.80 -9.78 10.55
N LYS A 57 11.00 -9.50 11.09
CA LYS A 57 11.78 -8.29 10.78
C LYS A 57 11.95 -8.09 9.27
N TYR A 58 12.36 -9.14 8.56
CA TYR A 58 12.54 -9.07 7.11
C TYR A 58 11.21 -8.91 6.37
N GLY A 59 10.14 -9.59 6.81
CA GLY A 59 8.80 -9.42 6.24
C GLY A 59 8.30 -7.98 6.36
N ALA A 60 8.49 -7.35 7.53
CA ALA A 60 8.14 -5.95 7.75
C ALA A 60 8.90 -5.01 6.81
N LEU A 61 10.20 -5.22 6.65
CA LEU A 61 11.03 -4.43 5.73
C LEU A 61 10.55 -4.57 4.28
N TYR A 62 10.21 -5.78 3.83
CA TYR A 62 9.70 -5.98 2.47
C TYR A 62 8.32 -5.36 2.26
N PHE A 63 7.42 -5.43 3.24
CA PHE A 63 6.08 -4.84 3.12
C PHE A 63 6.15 -3.31 3.09
N ILE A 64 6.89 -2.73 4.04
CA ILE A 64 7.12 -1.27 4.07
C ILE A 64 7.82 -0.83 2.77
N GLY A 65 8.85 -1.55 2.34
CA GLY A 65 9.55 -1.26 1.09
C GLY A 65 8.60 -1.28 -0.12
N ALA A 66 7.74 -2.28 -0.24
CA ALA A 66 6.74 -2.37 -1.29
C ALA A 66 5.74 -1.20 -1.26
N GLN A 67 5.24 -0.83 -0.07
CA GLN A 67 4.32 0.30 0.12
C GLN A 67 4.99 1.64 -0.27
N LEU A 68 6.23 1.86 0.15
CA LEU A 68 6.99 3.08 -0.15
C LEU A 68 7.35 3.17 -1.65
N LEU A 69 7.73 2.06 -2.28
CA LEU A 69 8.00 2.00 -3.72
C LEU A 69 6.73 2.30 -4.53
N ALA A 70 5.57 1.80 -4.11
CA ALA A 70 4.30 2.13 -4.75
C ALA A 70 3.99 3.64 -4.66
N GLY A 71 4.17 4.24 -3.48
CA GLY A 71 4.02 5.68 -3.30
C GLY A 71 4.99 6.49 -4.17
N LEU A 72 6.26 6.07 -4.24
CA LEU A 72 7.25 6.69 -5.11
C LEU A 72 6.84 6.61 -6.59
N CYS A 73 6.41 5.45 -7.07
CA CYS A 73 5.94 5.27 -8.44
C CYS A 73 4.82 6.24 -8.79
N VAL A 74 3.78 6.35 -7.95
CA VAL A 74 2.70 7.33 -8.20
C VAL A 74 3.23 8.75 -8.12
N GLY A 75 4.10 9.06 -7.15
CA GLY A 75 4.74 10.37 -6.99
C GLY A 75 5.42 10.86 -8.26
N LEU A 76 6.17 9.99 -8.94
CA LEU A 76 6.85 10.30 -10.21
C LEU A 76 5.89 10.72 -11.33
N PHE A 77 4.65 10.21 -11.34
CA PHE A 77 3.65 10.53 -12.37
C PHE A 77 2.62 11.57 -11.93
N SER A 78 2.44 11.78 -10.62
CA SER A 78 1.32 12.57 -10.10
C SER A 78 1.48 14.08 -10.23
N LYS A 79 2.72 14.59 -10.45
CA LYS A 79 3.05 16.03 -10.49
C LYS A 79 2.06 16.86 -9.65
N PHE A 80 2.11 16.65 -8.33
CA PHE A 80 1.55 17.63 -7.42
C PHE A 80 2.18 19.00 -7.67
#